data_AF-A0A381ZM23-F1
#
_entry.id   AF-A0A381ZM23-F1
#
_cell.length_a   1.000
_cell.length_b   1.000
_cell.length_c   1.000
_cell.angle_alpha   90.00
_cell.angle_beta   90.00
_cell.angle_gamma   90.00
#
_symmetry.space_group_name_H-M   'P 1'
#
loop_
_entity.id
_entity.type
_entity.pdbx_description
1 polymer ?
#
loop_
_entity_poly.entity_id
_entity_poly.type
_entity_poly.pdbx_seq_one_letter_code
_entity_poly.pdbx_strand_id
1 'polypeptide(L)'
;MKKLYSALVKLNSLQFKYRTIISFVIVLIVMILSDIFFYISFQPISNFFNNTFNIDLADPGSIDLTFAPEIWGGVLAMVLGTLIIVIAIAAESSPKLMDLFVKDWLSLVYVWFLIIASLHAVLIMFYVEPLGRVSSSVLNTYIYLFLASIFTLPYIFYILLYSKTSNVVSTISSIIQNFIYKMEKPMINSAMSDSIDVVEEYQKEIMGSLDQLDDLLAFTQFKETQTDIIREISKIIQLYINEKPGFHDDFFKLTPTIRANATFRTYTDVQYQDMADTRTFYETKVFRLLGNSYIKMIENDRFDIASLIPAELVDIGITCLDMEDDTIL
;
A
#
# COMPACT_ATOMS: atom_id res chain seq x y z
N MET A 1 11.91 -27.50 5.83
CA MET A 1 10.71 -26.71 5.49
C MET A 1 10.61 -25.42 6.28
N LYS A 2 10.70 -25.43 7.62
CA LYS A 2 10.61 -24.20 8.44
C LYS A 2 11.56 -23.05 8.01
N LYS A 3 12.85 -23.34 7.80
CA LYS A 3 13.84 -22.36 7.28
C LYS A 3 13.49 -21.79 5.90
N LEU A 4 12.86 -22.59 5.02
CA LEU A 4 12.45 -22.16 3.68
C LEU A 4 11.20 -21.26 3.76
N TYR A 5 10.27 -21.57 4.67
CA TYR A 5 9.12 -20.71 4.97
C TYR A 5 9.54 -19.40 5.62
N SER A 6 10.44 -19.43 6.60
CA SER A 6 11.03 -18.22 7.18
C SER A 6 11.73 -17.37 6.12
N ALA A 7 12.49 -18.00 5.20
CA ALA A 7 13.13 -17.29 4.10
C ALA A 7 12.11 -16.65 3.11
N LEU A 8 11.02 -17.35 2.79
CA LEU A 8 9.95 -16.81 1.93
C LEU A 8 9.20 -15.65 2.61
N VAL A 9 8.94 -15.75 3.90
CA VAL A 9 8.30 -14.67 4.68
C VAL A 9 9.24 -13.47 4.77
N LYS A 10 10.54 -13.68 5.02
CA LYS A 10 11.55 -12.61 4.98
C LYS A 10 11.72 -12.00 3.59
N LEU A 11 11.57 -12.77 2.52
CA LEU A 11 11.58 -12.23 1.16
C LEU A 11 10.37 -11.31 0.93
N ASN A 12 9.19 -11.74 1.39
CA ASN A 12 7.98 -10.94 1.31
C ASN A 12 8.10 -9.65 2.14
N SER A 13 8.69 -9.74 3.33
CA SER A 13 8.93 -8.57 4.19
C SER A 13 9.90 -7.57 3.58
N LEU A 14 10.97 -8.07 2.95
CA LEU A 14 11.88 -7.26 2.15
C LEU A 14 11.17 -6.59 0.97
N GLN A 15 10.23 -7.28 0.32
CA GLN A 15 9.38 -6.71 -0.73
C GLN A 15 8.52 -5.56 -0.21
N PHE A 16 7.97 -5.67 1.01
CA PHE A 16 7.21 -4.57 1.62
C PHE A 16 8.10 -3.40 2.01
N LYS A 17 9.28 -3.66 2.60
CA LYS A 17 10.20 -2.62 3.07
C LYS A 17 10.86 -1.83 1.93
N TYR A 18 11.20 -2.51 0.82
CA TYR A 18 11.91 -1.91 -0.32
C TYR A 18 11.02 -1.79 -1.56
N ARG A 19 9.69 -1.75 -1.38
CA ARG A 19 8.70 -1.78 -2.46
C ARG A 19 8.99 -0.77 -3.58
N THR A 20 9.34 0.46 -3.23
CA THR A 20 9.69 1.53 -4.20
C THR A 20 10.94 1.23 -5.02
N ILE A 21 11.97 0.65 -4.40
CA ILE A 21 13.22 0.31 -5.11
C ILE A 21 12.99 -0.93 -5.98
N ILE A 22 12.24 -1.90 -5.47
CA ILE A 22 11.93 -3.12 -6.22
C ILE A 22 11.06 -2.79 -7.44
N SER A 23 10.04 -1.94 -7.28
CA SER A 23 9.22 -1.50 -8.42
C SER A 23 10.05 -0.74 -9.45
N PHE A 24 10.97 0.14 -9.02
CA PHE A 24 11.92 0.80 -9.91
C PHE A 24 12.74 -0.21 -10.72
N VAL A 25 13.38 -1.18 -10.05
CA VAL A 25 14.22 -2.20 -10.71
C VAL A 25 13.39 -3.05 -11.67
N ILE A 26 12.18 -3.45 -11.30
CA ILE A 26 11.28 -4.21 -12.16
C ILE A 26 10.95 -3.42 -13.43
N VAL A 27 10.51 -2.16 -13.29
CA VAL A 27 10.16 -1.32 -14.44
C VAL A 27 11.37 -1.11 -15.35
N LEU A 28 12.54 -0.84 -14.77
CA LEU A 28 13.78 -0.66 -15.52
C LEU A 28 14.15 -1.91 -16.33
N ILE A 29 14.10 -3.09 -15.70
CA ILE A 29 14.40 -4.36 -16.39
C ILE A 29 13.39 -4.61 -17.50
N VAL A 30 12.09 -4.43 -17.23
CA VAL A 30 11.03 -4.61 -18.24
C VAL A 30 11.28 -3.70 -19.43
N MET A 31 11.58 -2.42 -19.21
CA MET A 31 11.85 -1.45 -20.27
C MET A 31 13.08 -1.81 -21.12
N ILE A 32 14.16 -2.26 -20.48
CA ILE A 32 15.37 -2.70 -21.20
C ILE A 32 15.06 -3.94 -22.04
N LEU A 33 14.34 -4.91 -21.47
CA LEU A 33 13.98 -6.14 -22.18
C LEU A 33 13.03 -5.86 -23.35
N SER A 34 12.05 -4.97 -23.18
CA SER A 34 11.15 -4.60 -24.28
C SER A 34 11.86 -3.79 -25.36
N ASP A 35 12.84 -2.94 -25.02
CA ASP A 35 13.68 -2.25 -26.01
C ASP A 35 14.51 -3.24 -26.83
N ILE A 36 15.20 -4.19 -26.16
CA ILE A 36 15.97 -5.24 -26.83
C ILE A 36 15.07 -6.10 -27.72
N PHE A 37 13.92 -6.52 -27.21
CA PHE A 37 12.97 -7.34 -27.95
C PHE A 37 12.42 -6.62 -29.18
N PHE A 38 12.09 -5.33 -29.04
CA PHE A 38 11.60 -4.51 -30.14
C PHE A 38 12.69 -4.28 -31.19
N TYR A 39 13.94 -4.05 -30.78
CA TYR A 39 15.08 -3.94 -31.70
C TYR A 39 15.26 -5.20 -32.56
N ILE A 40 15.22 -6.39 -31.95
CA ILE A 40 15.32 -7.67 -32.68
C ILE A 40 14.15 -7.84 -33.67
N SER A 41 12.96 -7.40 -33.26
CA SER A 41 11.73 -7.52 -34.06
C SER A 41 11.51 -6.34 -35.01
N PHE A 42 12.42 -5.36 -35.08
CA PHE A 42 12.16 -4.10 -35.77
C PHE A 42 12.09 -4.26 -37.28
N GLN A 43 13.00 -5.03 -37.87
CA GLN A 43 13.06 -5.20 -39.32
C GLN A 43 11.76 -5.73 -39.95
N PRO A 44 11.13 -6.82 -39.43
CA PRO A 44 9.85 -7.26 -39.96
C PRO A 44 8.72 -6.24 -39.75
N ILE A 45 8.74 -5.49 -38.64
CA ILE A 45 7.75 -4.41 -38.38
C ILE A 45 7.92 -3.28 -39.41
N SER A 46 9.14 -2.79 -39.62
CA SER A 46 9.42 -1.73 -40.59
C SER A 46 8.99 -2.14 -42.00
N ASN A 47 9.33 -3.37 -42.42
CA ASN A 47 8.92 -3.91 -43.72
C ASN A 47 7.40 -3.99 -43.88
N PHE A 48 6.66 -4.37 -42.82
CA PHE A 48 5.20 -4.41 -42.85
C PHE A 48 4.60 -3.01 -43.06
N PHE A 49 5.11 -2.01 -42.35
CA PHE A 49 4.64 -0.62 -42.48
C PHE A 49 4.97 -0.03 -43.84
N ASN A 50 6.17 -0.30 -44.36
CA ASN A 50 6.57 0.19 -45.67
C ASN A 50 5.68 -0.43 -46.78
N ASN A 51 5.48 -1.75 -46.75
CA ASN A 51 4.67 -2.42 -47.78
C ASN A 51 3.16 -2.10 -47.71
N THR A 52 2.63 -1.84 -46.51
CA THR A 52 1.18 -1.65 -46.31
C THR A 52 0.78 -0.18 -46.37
N PHE A 53 1.60 0.70 -45.81
CA PHE A 53 1.29 2.12 -45.61
C PHE A 53 2.26 3.07 -46.33
N ASN A 54 3.30 2.54 -47.00
CA ASN A 54 4.35 3.33 -47.66
C ASN A 54 5.07 4.29 -46.69
N ILE A 55 5.28 3.84 -45.45
CA ILE A 55 5.99 4.55 -44.38
C ILE A 55 7.27 3.78 -44.06
N ASP A 56 8.43 4.42 -44.23
CA ASP A 56 9.73 3.81 -43.91
C ASP A 56 10.12 4.10 -42.47
N LEU A 57 9.75 3.20 -41.55
CA LEU A 57 10.06 3.40 -40.14
C LEU A 57 11.56 3.41 -39.80
N ALA A 58 12.41 2.94 -40.72
CA ALA A 58 13.86 2.88 -40.51
C ALA A 58 14.57 4.20 -40.86
N ASP A 59 13.91 5.08 -41.61
CA ASP A 59 14.44 6.41 -41.94
C ASP A 59 14.00 7.44 -40.88
N PRO A 60 14.92 7.95 -40.03
CA PRO A 60 14.61 8.98 -39.03
C PRO A 60 14.04 10.27 -39.63
N GLY A 61 14.33 10.56 -40.90
CA GLY A 61 13.82 11.76 -41.58
C GLY A 61 12.35 11.64 -42.02
N SER A 62 11.82 10.42 -42.07
CA SER A 62 10.43 10.15 -42.46
C SER A 62 9.45 10.27 -41.29
N ILE A 63 9.97 10.31 -40.05
CA ILE A 63 9.19 10.36 -38.82
C ILE A 63 9.66 11.54 -37.97
N ASP A 64 8.76 12.49 -37.68
CA ASP A 64 9.06 13.51 -36.67
C ASP A 64 9.06 12.88 -35.27
N LEU A 65 10.22 12.92 -34.61
CA LEU A 65 10.45 12.36 -33.28
C LEU A 65 10.83 13.46 -32.27
N THR A 66 10.89 14.72 -32.72
CA THR A 66 11.44 15.84 -31.93
C THR A 66 10.48 16.34 -30.85
N PHE A 67 9.18 16.13 -31.03
CA PHE A 67 8.15 16.52 -30.05
C PHE A 67 8.09 15.58 -28.83
N ALA A 68 8.62 14.35 -28.93
CA ALA A 68 8.36 13.32 -27.92
C ALA A 68 8.81 13.73 -26.50
N PRO A 69 10.01 14.32 -26.29
CA PRO A 69 10.41 14.79 -24.96
C PRO A 69 9.49 15.89 -24.39
N GLU A 70 8.95 16.76 -25.25
CA GLU A 70 8.03 17.82 -24.83
C GLU A 70 6.69 17.24 -24.35
N ILE A 71 6.11 16.30 -25.11
CA ILE A 71 4.87 15.63 -24.71
C ILE A 71 5.09 14.79 -23.45
N TRP A 72 6.22 14.08 -23.33
CA TRP A 72 6.59 13.39 -22.09
C TRP A 72 6.66 14.34 -20.90
N GLY A 73 7.26 15.51 -21.08
CA GLY A 73 7.28 16.57 -20.08
C GLY A 73 5.87 17.00 -19.67
N GLY A 74 4.97 17.19 -20.64
CA GLY A 74 3.56 17.51 -20.39
C GLY A 74 2.81 16.42 -19.61
N VAL A 75 2.96 15.14 -20.00
CA VAL A 75 2.33 14.00 -19.32
C VAL A 75 2.85 13.87 -17.88
N LEU A 76 4.16 13.95 -17.68
CA LEU A 76 4.77 13.92 -16.34
C LEU A 76 4.29 15.10 -15.48
N ALA A 77 4.27 16.32 -16.02
CA ALA A 77 3.82 17.49 -15.30
C ALA A 77 2.35 17.38 -14.88
N MET A 78 1.49 16.86 -15.76
CA MET A 78 0.08 16.63 -15.46
C MET A 78 -0.11 15.61 -14.34
N VAL A 79 0.53 14.44 -14.46
CA VAL A 79 0.40 13.35 -13.48
C VAL A 79 1.01 13.74 -12.14
N LEU A 80 2.27 14.20 -12.11
CA LEU A 80 2.94 14.60 -10.88
C LEU A 80 2.27 15.83 -10.24
N GLY A 81 1.85 16.80 -11.05
CA GLY A 81 1.14 17.99 -10.56
C GLY A 81 -0.18 17.61 -9.88
N THR A 82 -0.96 16.71 -10.48
CA THR A 82 -2.20 16.24 -9.88
C THR A 82 -1.94 15.42 -8.62
N LEU A 83 -0.93 14.55 -8.60
CA LEU A 83 -0.53 13.82 -7.40
C LEU A 83 -0.18 14.76 -6.25
N ILE A 84 0.62 15.79 -6.51
CA ILE A 84 1.01 16.79 -5.50
C ILE A 84 -0.23 17.48 -4.93
N ILE A 85 -1.15 17.93 -5.80
CA ILE A 85 -2.37 18.62 -5.37
C ILE A 85 -3.27 17.69 -4.54
N VAL A 86 -3.52 16.47 -5.03
CA VAL A 86 -4.41 15.52 -4.35
C VAL A 86 -3.82 15.09 -3.01
N ILE A 87 -2.52 14.79 -2.95
CA ILE A 87 -1.85 14.44 -1.70
C ILE A 87 -1.88 15.62 -0.73
N ALA A 88 -1.66 16.85 -1.20
CA ALA A 88 -1.72 18.04 -0.35
C ALA A 88 -3.12 18.23 0.28
N ILE A 89 -4.17 18.22 -0.54
CA ILE A 89 -5.56 18.36 -0.08
C ILE A 89 -5.93 17.23 0.87
N ALA A 90 -5.55 16.00 0.52
CA ALA A 90 -5.93 14.86 1.32
C ALA A 90 -5.11 14.76 2.63
N ALA A 91 -3.87 15.25 2.65
CA ALA A 91 -3.07 15.38 3.87
C ALA A 91 -3.66 16.37 4.88
N GLU A 92 -4.45 17.37 4.45
CA GLU A 92 -5.17 18.27 5.37
C GLU A 92 -6.26 17.54 6.18
N SER A 93 -6.88 16.50 5.61
CA SER A 93 -8.01 15.78 6.20
C SER A 93 -7.67 14.38 6.71
N SER A 94 -6.58 13.80 6.21
CA SER A 94 -6.15 12.43 6.48
C SER A 94 -4.62 12.39 6.59
N PRO A 95 -4.07 12.60 7.80
CA PRO A 95 -2.63 12.49 8.01
C PRO A 95 -2.14 11.10 7.58
N LYS A 96 -0.91 11.03 7.06
CA LYS A 96 -0.26 9.79 6.58
C LYS A 96 -0.85 9.15 5.31
N LEU A 97 -1.70 9.84 4.55
CA LEU A 97 -2.13 9.38 3.22
C LEU A 97 -0.94 9.11 2.26
N MET A 98 0.16 9.84 2.45
CA MET A 98 1.42 9.58 1.77
C MET A 98 1.94 8.15 1.98
N ASP A 99 1.80 7.60 3.20
CA ASP A 99 2.30 6.26 3.53
C ASP A 99 1.51 5.18 2.77
N LEU A 100 0.22 5.43 2.49
CA LEU A 100 -0.60 4.55 1.67
C LEU A 100 -0.23 4.62 0.19
N PHE A 101 0.09 5.81 -0.31
CA PHE A 101 0.52 6.00 -1.70
C PHE A 101 1.87 5.31 -1.97
N VAL A 102 2.85 5.47 -1.08
CA VAL A 102 4.16 4.81 -1.22
C VAL A 102 4.06 3.29 -1.10
N LYS A 103 2.98 2.78 -0.50
CA LYS A 103 2.69 1.35 -0.47
C LYS A 103 1.91 0.87 -1.71
N ASP A 104 1.34 1.70 -2.57
CA ASP A 104 0.55 1.21 -3.70
C ASP A 104 1.41 0.75 -4.90
N TRP A 105 1.20 -0.50 -5.34
CA TRP A 105 1.96 -1.07 -6.47
C TRP A 105 1.64 -0.41 -7.80
N LEU A 106 0.35 -0.13 -8.06
CA LEU A 106 -0.07 0.43 -9.34
C LEU A 106 0.52 1.83 -9.51
N SER A 107 0.39 2.68 -8.49
CA SER A 107 1.02 4.00 -8.46
C SER A 107 2.52 3.95 -8.64
N LEU A 108 3.22 3.10 -7.89
CA LEU A 108 4.69 3.01 -7.99
C LEU A 108 5.15 2.57 -9.39
N VAL A 109 4.53 1.53 -9.95
CA VAL A 109 4.89 1.03 -11.28
C VAL A 109 4.62 2.07 -12.35
N TYR A 110 3.46 2.72 -12.30
CA TYR A 110 3.08 3.72 -13.29
C TYR A 110 3.97 4.97 -13.23
N VAL A 111 4.23 5.51 -12.04
CA VAL A 111 5.10 6.68 -11.88
C VAL A 111 6.53 6.37 -12.32
N TRP A 112 7.08 5.20 -11.95
CA TRP A 112 8.41 4.80 -12.43
C TRP A 112 8.46 4.61 -13.93
N PHE A 113 7.41 4.04 -14.53
CA PHE A 113 7.31 3.91 -15.98
C PHE A 113 7.35 5.28 -16.66
N LEU A 114 6.57 6.26 -16.19
CA LEU A 114 6.59 7.62 -16.75
C LEU A 114 7.98 8.27 -16.64
N ILE A 115 8.63 8.17 -15.48
CA ILE A 115 9.96 8.77 -15.25
C ILE A 115 11.00 8.13 -16.15
N ILE A 116 11.08 6.79 -16.17
CA ILE A 116 12.11 6.08 -16.93
C ILE A 116 11.84 6.20 -18.44
N ALA A 117 10.58 6.15 -18.89
CA ALA A 117 10.24 6.33 -20.30
C ALA A 117 10.51 7.74 -20.81
N SER A 118 10.30 8.76 -19.98
CA SER A 118 10.69 10.14 -20.30
C SER A 118 12.21 10.31 -20.37
N LEU A 119 12.96 9.79 -19.39
CA LEU A 119 14.42 9.79 -19.42
C LEU A 119 14.96 9.03 -20.65
N HIS A 120 14.34 7.91 -20.99
CA HIS A 120 14.64 7.14 -22.19
C HIS A 120 14.43 7.96 -23.46
N ALA A 121 13.35 8.75 -23.55
CA ALA A 121 13.10 9.66 -24.68
C ALA A 121 14.20 10.71 -24.83
N VAL A 122 14.62 11.33 -23.72
CA VAL A 122 15.71 12.32 -23.70
C VAL A 122 17.03 11.70 -24.14
N LEU A 123 17.36 10.51 -23.61
CA LEU A 123 18.59 9.79 -23.99
C LEU A 123 18.59 9.46 -25.48
N ILE A 124 17.48 8.92 -25.99
CA ILE A 124 17.36 8.58 -27.40
C ILE A 124 17.57 9.80 -28.28
N MET A 125 16.96 10.95 -27.96
CA MET A 125 17.10 12.17 -28.76
C MET A 125 18.56 12.57 -29.06
N PHE A 126 19.48 12.34 -28.12
CA PHE A 126 20.91 12.62 -28.32
C PHE A 126 21.69 11.50 -29.00
N TYR A 127 21.19 10.26 -28.96
CA TYR A 127 21.94 9.06 -29.35
C TYR A 127 21.29 8.20 -30.46
N VAL A 128 20.14 8.58 -31.05
CA VAL A 128 19.53 7.84 -32.20
C VAL A 128 20.50 7.72 -33.35
N GLU A 129 20.99 8.86 -33.84
CA GLU A 129 21.77 8.95 -35.07
C GLU A 129 23.17 8.33 -34.91
N PRO A 130 23.90 8.55 -33.79
CA PRO A 130 25.20 7.91 -33.57
C PRO A 130 25.14 6.40 -33.33
N LEU A 131 24.03 5.87 -32.80
CA LEU A 131 23.90 4.44 -32.43
C LEU A 131 23.03 3.63 -33.38
N GLY A 132 22.39 4.24 -34.39
CA GLY A 132 21.49 3.56 -35.33
C GLY A 132 20.29 2.89 -34.64
N ARG A 133 19.79 3.48 -33.56
CA ARG A 133 18.72 2.92 -32.70
C ARG A 133 17.35 3.53 -32.98
N VAL A 134 16.97 3.60 -34.25
CA VAL A 134 15.67 4.15 -34.70
C VAL A 134 14.49 3.40 -34.07
N SER A 135 14.63 2.07 -33.90
CA SER A 135 13.64 1.22 -33.24
C SER A 135 13.28 1.69 -31.83
N SER A 136 14.26 2.14 -31.05
CA SER A 136 14.05 2.57 -29.66
C SER A 136 13.27 3.88 -29.62
N SER A 137 13.50 4.77 -30.60
CA SER A 137 12.74 6.00 -30.76
C SER A 137 11.29 5.72 -31.15
N VAL A 138 11.06 4.83 -32.11
CA VAL A 138 9.71 4.40 -32.51
C VAL A 138 8.97 3.76 -31.35
N LEU A 139 9.61 2.85 -30.61
CA LEU A 139 9.05 2.21 -29.41
C LEU A 139 8.63 3.25 -28.37
N ASN A 140 9.51 4.20 -28.06
CA ASN A 140 9.22 5.19 -27.05
C ASN A 140 8.09 6.15 -27.47
N THR A 141 8.19 6.71 -28.67
CA THR A 141 7.25 7.75 -29.16
C THR A 141 5.88 7.19 -29.48
N TYR A 142 5.78 6.00 -30.09
CA TYR A 142 4.50 5.47 -30.55
C TYR A 142 3.87 4.45 -29.63
N ILE A 143 4.66 3.73 -28.83
CA ILE A 143 4.13 2.70 -27.93
C ILE A 143 4.11 3.22 -26.50
N TYR A 144 5.26 3.58 -25.92
CA TYR A 144 5.30 4.00 -24.52
C TYR A 144 4.53 5.29 -24.27
N LEU A 145 4.75 6.33 -25.08
CA LEU A 145 4.08 7.63 -24.91
C LEU A 145 2.57 7.51 -25.14
N PHE A 146 2.16 6.68 -26.10
CA PHE A 146 0.74 6.40 -26.35
C PHE A 146 0.08 5.72 -25.14
N LEU A 147 0.70 4.66 -24.61
CA LEU A 147 0.21 3.98 -23.41
C LEU A 147 0.18 4.92 -22.20
N ALA A 148 1.25 5.70 -21.98
CA ALA A 148 1.30 6.71 -20.93
C ALA A 148 0.16 7.72 -21.04
N SER A 149 -0.11 8.21 -22.25
CA SER A 149 -1.15 9.21 -22.49
C SER A 149 -2.55 8.62 -22.23
N ILE A 150 -2.82 7.41 -22.73
CA ILE A 150 -4.12 6.73 -22.50
C ILE A 150 -4.36 6.48 -21.01
N PHE A 151 -3.35 6.03 -20.27
CA PHE A 151 -3.49 5.70 -18.85
C PHE A 151 -3.44 6.91 -17.92
N THR A 152 -3.11 8.11 -18.42
CA THR A 152 -3.01 9.32 -17.60
C THR A 152 -4.33 9.67 -16.91
N LEU A 153 -5.43 9.75 -17.66
CA LEU A 153 -6.73 10.09 -17.08
C LEU A 153 -7.26 8.99 -16.12
N PRO A 154 -7.28 7.69 -16.51
CA PRO A 154 -7.65 6.61 -15.60
C PRO A 154 -6.84 6.61 -14.31
N TYR A 155 -5.53 6.86 -14.40
CA TYR A 155 -4.66 6.94 -13.24
C TYR A 155 -5.00 8.12 -12.32
N ILE A 156 -5.24 9.31 -12.89
CA ILE A 156 -5.66 10.49 -12.13
C ILE A 156 -6.97 10.21 -11.37
N PHE A 157 -7.97 9.63 -12.03
CA PHE A 157 -9.23 9.26 -11.39
C PHE A 157 -9.04 8.20 -10.30
N TYR A 158 -8.21 7.20 -10.55
CA TYR A 158 -7.86 6.18 -9.56
C TYR A 158 -7.32 6.82 -8.29
N ILE A 159 -6.37 7.76 -8.39
CA ILE A 159 -5.81 8.45 -7.22
C ILE A 159 -6.84 9.31 -6.50
N LEU A 160 -7.66 10.06 -7.24
CA LEU A 160 -8.73 10.88 -6.66
C LEU A 160 -9.74 10.05 -5.87
N LEU A 161 -10.06 8.85 -6.35
CA LEU A 161 -10.93 7.92 -5.64
C LEU A 161 -10.20 7.30 -4.45
N TYR A 162 -8.96 6.87 -4.63
CA TYR A 162 -8.14 6.26 -3.59
C TYR A 162 -7.90 7.21 -2.40
N SER A 163 -7.79 8.51 -2.65
CA SER A 163 -7.59 9.53 -1.61
C SER A 163 -8.86 9.89 -0.83
N LYS A 164 -10.03 9.35 -1.19
CA LYS A 164 -11.25 9.56 -0.39
C LYS A 164 -11.09 8.87 0.96
N THR A 165 -11.40 9.57 2.05
CA THR A 165 -11.22 9.06 3.42
C THR A 165 -11.93 7.73 3.65
N SER A 166 -13.13 7.51 3.12
CA SER A 166 -13.84 6.22 3.24
C SER A 166 -13.09 5.06 2.56
N ASN A 167 -12.50 5.29 1.38
CA ASN A 167 -11.70 4.29 0.68
C ASN A 167 -10.38 4.03 1.40
N VAL A 168 -9.76 5.07 1.96
CA VAL A 168 -8.58 4.95 2.82
C VAL A 168 -8.88 4.06 4.03
N VAL A 169 -9.99 4.30 4.72
CA VAL A 169 -10.43 3.50 5.88
C VAL A 169 -10.65 2.04 5.49
N SER A 170 -11.36 1.78 4.40
CA SER A 170 -11.58 0.42 3.90
C SER A 170 -10.26 -0.28 3.51
N THR A 171 -9.32 0.46 2.91
CA THR A 171 -8.01 -0.06 2.53
C THR A 171 -7.18 -0.46 3.75
N ILE A 172 -7.09 0.42 4.76
CA ILE A 172 -6.35 0.13 6.00
C ILE A 172 -6.99 -1.07 6.73
N SER A 173 -8.32 -1.09 6.82
CA SER A 173 -9.06 -2.17 7.48
C SER A 173 -8.81 -3.51 6.78
N SER A 174 -8.85 -3.53 5.45
CA SER A 174 -8.51 -4.71 4.65
C SER A 174 -7.06 -5.17 4.85
N ILE A 175 -6.11 -4.25 5.01
CA ILE A 175 -4.71 -4.60 5.34
C ILE A 175 -4.66 -5.37 6.66
N ILE A 176 -5.30 -4.86 7.72
CA ILE A 176 -5.31 -5.52 9.04
C ILE A 176 -5.96 -6.91 8.96
N GLN A 177 -7.15 -7.00 8.34
CA GLN A 177 -7.85 -8.28 8.17
C GLN A 177 -6.99 -9.30 7.41
N ASN A 178 -6.31 -8.87 6.34
CA ASN A 178 -5.39 -9.73 5.59
C ASN A 178 -4.20 -10.22 6.43
N PHE A 179 -3.67 -9.40 7.35
CA PHE A 179 -2.64 -9.84 8.27
C PHE A 179 -3.18 -10.85 9.29
N ILE A 180 -4.37 -10.60 9.85
CA ILE A 180 -5.07 -11.54 10.76
C ILE A 180 -5.22 -12.92 10.12
N TYR A 181 -5.85 -13.02 8.94
CA TYR A 181 -6.01 -14.30 8.23
C TYR A 181 -4.68 -14.96 7.83
N LYS A 182 -3.60 -14.18 7.64
CA LYS A 182 -2.29 -14.76 7.31
C LYS A 182 -1.61 -15.38 8.52
N MET A 183 -1.87 -14.90 9.74
CA MET A 183 -1.23 -15.42 10.96
C MET A 183 -1.62 -16.87 11.25
N GLU A 184 -2.85 -17.26 10.92
CA GLU A 184 -3.34 -18.64 11.07
C GLU A 184 -2.62 -19.62 10.11
N LYS A 185 -2.08 -19.12 8.98
CA LYS A 185 -1.50 -20.00 7.96
C LYS A 185 -0.29 -20.78 8.51
N PRO A 186 -0.20 -22.10 8.28
CA PRO A 186 0.89 -22.94 8.82
C PRO A 186 2.30 -22.44 8.47
N MET A 187 2.45 -21.81 7.30
CA MET A 187 3.71 -21.20 6.86
C MET A 187 4.15 -20.05 7.76
N ILE A 188 3.22 -19.17 8.13
CA ILE A 188 3.49 -18.00 8.96
C ILE A 188 3.68 -18.42 10.41
N ASN A 189 2.78 -19.28 10.90
CA ASN A 189 2.85 -19.85 12.24
C ASN A 189 4.22 -20.52 12.49
N SER A 190 4.70 -21.34 11.54
CA SER A 190 6.04 -21.93 11.63
C SER A 190 7.19 -20.92 11.46
N ALA A 191 6.98 -19.79 10.79
CA ALA A 191 8.02 -18.77 10.64
C ALA A 191 8.16 -17.91 11.90
N MET A 192 7.07 -17.71 12.65
CA MET A 192 7.06 -17.01 13.94
C MET A 192 7.86 -17.76 15.00
N SER A 193 7.79 -19.09 15.04
CA SER A 193 8.61 -19.90 15.97
C SER A 193 10.12 -19.78 15.75
N ASP A 194 10.52 -19.48 14.51
CA ASP A 194 11.91 -19.53 14.08
C ASP A 194 12.57 -18.13 14.01
N SER A 195 11.78 -17.04 13.99
CA SER A 195 12.30 -15.70 13.72
C SER A 195 11.50 -14.59 14.42
N ILE A 196 12.13 -13.93 15.39
CA ILE A 196 11.57 -12.74 16.05
C ILE A 196 11.25 -11.60 15.06
N ASP A 197 12.04 -11.47 13.99
CA ASP A 197 11.80 -10.44 12.95
C ASP A 197 10.40 -10.59 12.31
N VAL A 198 9.91 -11.82 12.17
CA VAL A 198 8.60 -12.10 11.57
C VAL A 198 7.50 -11.73 12.54
N VAL A 199 7.67 -12.08 13.82
CA VAL A 199 6.74 -11.66 14.89
C VAL A 199 6.66 -10.14 14.94
N GLU A 200 7.81 -9.46 14.95
CA GLU A 200 7.89 -8.01 15.01
C GLU A 200 7.22 -7.33 13.82
N GLU A 201 7.40 -7.85 12.61
CA GLU A 201 6.74 -7.32 11.42
C GLU A 201 5.22 -7.43 11.50
N TYR A 202 4.69 -8.59 11.88
CA TYR A 202 3.25 -8.79 11.99
C TYR A 202 2.64 -7.92 13.09
N GLN A 203 3.26 -7.89 14.28
CA GLN A 203 2.85 -6.99 15.36
C GLN A 203 2.87 -5.52 14.91
N LYS A 204 3.95 -5.11 14.21
CA LYS A 204 4.11 -3.73 13.74
C LYS A 204 3.07 -3.35 12.70
N GLU A 205 2.76 -4.20 11.72
CA GLU A 205 1.81 -3.86 10.66
C GLU A 205 0.38 -3.78 11.21
N ILE A 206 -0.09 -4.74 12.02
CA ILE A 206 -1.45 -4.66 12.59
C ILE A 206 -1.61 -3.46 13.54
N MET A 207 -0.57 -3.16 14.35
CA MET A 207 -0.59 -2.08 15.33
C MET A 207 -0.49 -0.72 14.63
N GLY A 208 0.43 -0.61 13.66
CA GLY A 208 0.64 0.61 12.89
C GLY A 208 -0.56 0.96 12.01
N SER A 209 -1.24 -0.02 11.42
CA SER A 209 -2.48 0.20 10.69
C SER A 209 -3.64 0.58 11.61
N LEU A 210 -3.74 0.00 12.82
CA LEU A 210 -4.73 0.42 13.81
C LEU A 210 -4.48 1.86 14.28
N ASP A 211 -3.22 2.23 14.53
CA ASP A 211 -2.83 3.60 14.85
C ASP A 211 -3.19 4.57 13.71
N GLN A 212 -3.10 4.16 12.44
CA GLN A 212 -3.57 4.97 11.31
C GLN A 212 -5.10 5.16 11.33
N LEU A 213 -5.89 4.15 11.69
CA LEU A 213 -7.35 4.31 11.85
C LEU A 213 -7.69 5.27 13.00
N ASP A 214 -6.97 5.19 14.13
CA ASP A 214 -7.11 6.12 15.26
C ASP A 214 -6.82 7.57 14.84
N ASP A 215 -5.70 7.78 14.14
CA ASP A 215 -5.33 9.07 13.60
C ASP A 215 -6.45 9.60 12.67
N LEU A 216 -6.94 8.78 11.73
CA LEU A 216 -8.04 9.20 10.84
C LEU A 216 -9.30 9.57 11.60
N LEU A 217 -9.68 8.80 12.62
CA LEU A 217 -10.84 9.10 13.47
C LEU A 217 -10.65 10.44 14.19
N ALA A 218 -9.41 10.75 14.58
CA ALA A 218 -9.08 11.96 15.31
C ALA A 218 -9.16 13.24 14.46
N PHE A 219 -8.88 13.18 13.16
CA PHE A 219 -8.84 14.34 12.25
C PHE A 219 -10.05 14.47 11.33
N THR A 220 -10.82 13.40 11.13
CA THR A 220 -11.98 13.44 10.25
C THR A 220 -13.13 14.26 10.84
N GLN A 221 -13.69 15.17 10.05
CA GLN A 221 -14.84 16.00 10.47
C GLN A 221 -16.19 15.38 10.10
N PHE A 222 -16.23 14.57 9.03
CA PHE A 222 -17.46 13.98 8.52
C PHE A 222 -18.00 12.88 9.43
N LYS A 223 -19.27 13.02 9.84
CA LYS A 223 -19.92 12.08 10.77
C LYS A 223 -19.98 10.65 10.24
N GLU A 224 -20.30 10.52 8.96
CA GLU A 224 -20.43 9.24 8.26
C GLU A 224 -19.10 8.48 8.31
N THR A 225 -18.01 9.12 7.91
CA THR A 225 -16.68 8.51 7.94
C THR A 225 -16.22 8.14 9.36
N GLN A 226 -16.51 8.96 10.37
CA GLN A 226 -16.18 8.61 11.76
C GLN A 226 -16.95 7.38 12.23
N THR A 227 -18.23 7.28 11.84
CA THR A 227 -19.06 6.09 12.08
C THR A 227 -18.45 4.88 11.39
N ASP A 228 -18.09 4.99 10.11
CA ASP A 228 -17.46 3.90 9.35
C ASP A 228 -16.16 3.42 10.00
N ILE A 229 -15.30 4.33 10.47
CA ILE A 229 -14.05 3.96 11.15
C ILE A 229 -14.33 3.15 12.42
N ILE A 230 -15.25 3.59 13.26
CA ILE A 230 -15.60 2.88 14.51
C ILE A 230 -16.14 1.48 14.19
N ARG A 231 -17.01 1.37 13.18
CA ARG A 231 -17.55 0.07 12.74
C ARG A 231 -16.46 -0.85 12.18
N GLU A 232 -15.52 -0.33 11.40
CA GLU A 232 -14.42 -1.13 10.87
C GLU A 232 -13.47 -1.58 11.99
N ILE A 233 -13.15 -0.72 12.96
CA ILE A 233 -12.36 -1.11 14.15
C ILE A 233 -13.06 -2.24 14.91
N SER A 234 -14.37 -2.13 15.12
CA SER A 234 -15.21 -3.15 15.75
C SER A 234 -15.15 -4.50 15.01
N LYS A 235 -15.34 -4.50 13.69
CA LYS A 235 -15.22 -5.72 12.87
C LYS A 235 -13.83 -6.33 12.93
N ILE A 236 -12.78 -5.51 12.94
CA ILE A 236 -11.39 -5.96 13.00
C ILE A 236 -11.11 -6.69 14.30
N ILE A 237 -11.57 -6.16 15.44
CA ILE A 237 -11.36 -6.80 16.74
C ILE A 237 -12.19 -8.07 16.89
N GLN A 238 -13.44 -8.08 16.40
CA GLN A 238 -14.25 -9.30 16.35
C GLN A 238 -13.56 -10.40 15.52
N LEU A 239 -13.04 -10.03 14.34
CA LEU A 239 -12.25 -10.95 13.51
C LEU A 239 -10.99 -11.43 14.24
N TYR A 240 -10.27 -10.53 14.90
CA TYR A 240 -9.07 -10.88 15.66
C TYR A 240 -9.41 -11.91 16.75
N ILE A 241 -10.47 -11.71 17.52
CA ILE A 241 -10.91 -12.62 18.59
C ILE A 241 -11.26 -14.00 18.03
N ASN A 242 -11.99 -14.05 16.91
CA ASN A 242 -12.36 -15.30 16.25
C ASN A 242 -11.14 -16.11 15.77
N GLU A 243 -10.13 -15.43 15.23
CA GLU A 243 -8.93 -16.07 14.65
C GLU A 243 -7.82 -16.30 15.69
N LYS A 244 -7.88 -15.63 16.85
CA LYS A 244 -6.88 -15.67 17.94
C LYS A 244 -6.46 -17.08 18.37
N PRO A 245 -7.35 -18.09 18.46
CA PRO A 245 -6.96 -19.46 18.84
C PRO A 245 -5.96 -20.11 17.85
N GLY A 246 -5.94 -19.66 16.58
CA GLY A 246 -5.04 -20.17 15.54
C GLY A 246 -3.66 -19.51 15.50
N PHE A 247 -3.42 -18.47 16.30
CA PHE A 247 -2.14 -17.74 16.29
C PHE A 247 -1.06 -18.49 17.07
N HIS A 248 0.20 -18.25 16.70
CA HIS A 248 1.35 -18.84 17.39
C HIS A 248 1.65 -18.09 18.70
N ASP A 249 2.06 -18.79 19.76
CA ASP A 249 2.31 -18.20 21.10
C ASP A 249 3.33 -17.04 21.09
N ASP A 250 4.37 -17.16 20.27
CA ASP A 250 5.39 -16.11 20.16
C ASP A 250 4.84 -14.78 19.65
N PHE A 251 3.70 -14.79 18.95
CA PHE A 251 3.05 -13.55 18.52
C PHE A 251 2.55 -12.71 19.69
N PHE A 252 2.21 -13.32 20.83
CA PHE A 252 1.73 -12.57 22.00
C PHE A 252 2.87 -12.02 22.87
N LYS A 253 4.12 -12.41 22.59
CA LYS A 253 5.29 -11.86 23.27
C LYS A 253 5.62 -10.49 22.69
N LEU A 254 5.33 -9.42 23.43
CA LEU A 254 5.56 -8.05 22.95
C LEU A 254 7.02 -7.82 22.58
N THR A 255 7.25 -7.52 21.30
CA THR A 255 8.58 -7.16 20.77
C THR A 255 8.99 -5.75 21.22
N PRO A 256 10.29 -5.39 21.15
CA PRO A 256 10.76 -4.06 21.52
C PRO A 256 10.02 -2.92 20.79
N THR A 257 9.63 -3.14 19.54
CA THR A 257 8.85 -2.17 18.75
C THR A 257 7.48 -1.89 19.36
N ILE A 258 6.76 -2.91 19.82
CA ILE A 258 5.46 -2.72 20.49
C ILE A 258 5.62 -2.12 21.88
N ARG A 259 6.64 -2.54 22.64
CA ARG A 259 6.95 -1.95 23.95
C ARG A 259 7.29 -0.45 23.84
N ALA A 260 7.83 -0.01 22.72
CA ALA A 260 8.11 1.40 22.46
C ALA A 260 6.85 2.21 22.07
N ASN A 261 5.73 1.57 21.70
CA ASN A 261 4.49 2.24 21.36
C ASN A 261 3.92 3.01 22.57
N ALA A 262 3.34 4.19 22.32
CA ALA A 262 2.81 5.08 23.37
C ALA A 262 1.77 4.40 24.27
N THR A 263 1.03 3.43 23.75
CA THR A 263 0.05 2.66 24.54
C THR A 263 0.72 1.81 25.62
N PHE A 264 1.87 1.19 25.30
CA PHE A 264 2.48 0.15 26.14
C PHE A 264 3.73 0.62 26.88
N ARG A 265 4.36 1.72 26.48
CA ARG A 265 5.66 2.18 27.02
C ARG A 265 5.69 2.40 28.54
N THR A 266 4.53 2.59 29.18
CA THR A 266 4.40 2.79 30.63
C THR A 266 4.28 1.51 31.43
N TYR A 267 4.19 0.34 30.79
CA TYR A 267 4.02 -0.94 31.46
C TYR A 267 5.36 -1.49 31.97
N THR A 268 5.28 -2.26 33.05
CA THR A 268 6.42 -2.96 33.67
C THR A 268 6.65 -4.34 33.04
N ASP A 269 7.82 -4.94 33.25
CA ASP A 269 8.15 -6.27 32.74
C ASP A 269 7.17 -7.36 33.20
N VAL A 270 6.64 -7.24 34.43
CA VAL A 270 5.61 -8.16 34.94
C VAL A 270 4.34 -8.04 34.11
N GLN A 271 3.86 -6.83 33.87
CA GLN A 271 2.63 -6.62 33.09
C GLN A 271 2.79 -7.00 31.61
N TYR A 272 4.00 -6.90 31.04
CA TYR A 272 4.26 -7.42 29.70
C TYR A 272 4.12 -8.94 29.64
N GLN A 273 4.57 -9.65 30.70
CA GLN A 273 4.39 -11.10 30.77
C GLN A 273 2.92 -11.47 30.99
N ASP A 274 2.24 -10.82 31.92
CA ASP A 274 0.81 -11.07 32.16
C ASP A 274 -0.02 -10.90 30.87
N MET A 275 0.31 -9.90 30.06
CA MET A 275 -0.36 -9.63 28.78
C MET A 275 -0.03 -10.67 27.70
N ALA A 276 1.20 -11.20 27.70
CA ALA A 276 1.58 -12.29 26.81
C ALA A 276 0.91 -13.61 27.20
N ASP A 277 0.85 -13.90 28.50
CA ASP A 277 0.24 -15.10 29.07
C ASP A 277 -1.29 -15.11 28.86
N THR A 278 -1.93 -13.94 29.01
CA THR A 278 -3.37 -13.77 28.75
C THR A 278 -3.70 -13.53 27.28
N ARG A 279 -2.70 -13.30 26.44
CA ARG A 279 -2.85 -13.04 24.99
C ARG A 279 -3.74 -11.82 24.66
N THR A 280 -3.68 -10.75 25.47
CA THR A 280 -4.66 -9.63 25.44
C THR A 280 -4.13 -8.30 24.90
N PHE A 281 -2.92 -8.27 24.33
CA PHE A 281 -2.26 -6.99 24.02
C PHE A 281 -2.99 -6.18 22.94
N TYR A 282 -3.52 -6.83 21.90
CA TYR A 282 -4.18 -6.15 20.80
C TYR A 282 -5.55 -5.61 21.25
N GLU A 283 -6.27 -6.39 22.04
CA GLU A 283 -7.57 -6.04 22.60
C GLU A 283 -7.45 -4.88 23.59
N THR A 284 -6.41 -4.89 24.44
CA THR A 284 -6.06 -3.77 25.32
C THR A 284 -5.88 -2.47 24.52
N LYS A 285 -5.21 -2.54 23.37
CA LYS A 285 -5.02 -1.37 22.50
C LYS A 285 -6.36 -0.89 21.92
N VAL A 286 -7.15 -1.80 21.34
CA VAL A 286 -8.42 -1.45 20.70
C VAL A 286 -9.40 -0.85 21.71
N PHE A 287 -9.56 -1.43 22.88
CA PHE A 287 -10.46 -0.90 23.90
C PHE A 287 -10.03 0.46 24.42
N ARG A 288 -8.72 0.69 24.57
CA ARG A 288 -8.21 2.02 24.92
C ARG A 288 -8.50 3.05 23.83
N LEU A 289 -8.37 2.67 22.55
CA LEU A 289 -8.72 3.52 21.41
C LEU A 289 -10.21 3.86 21.42
N LEU A 290 -11.09 2.86 21.53
CA LEU A 290 -12.54 3.06 21.57
C LEU A 290 -12.97 3.89 22.79
N GLY A 291 -12.38 3.65 23.97
CA GLY A 291 -12.65 4.41 25.19
C GLY A 291 -12.22 5.89 25.07
N ASN A 292 -11.03 6.15 24.53
CA ASN A 292 -10.58 7.52 24.26
C ASN A 292 -11.49 8.20 23.22
N SER A 293 -11.89 7.47 22.19
CA SER A 293 -12.80 7.97 21.15
C SER A 293 -14.16 8.32 21.74
N TYR A 294 -14.71 7.49 22.63
CA TYR A 294 -15.97 7.76 23.32
C TYR A 294 -15.92 9.08 24.10
N ILE A 295 -14.88 9.27 24.92
CA ILE A 295 -14.68 10.51 25.68
C ILE A 295 -14.60 11.71 24.72
N LYS A 296 -13.78 11.60 23.67
CA LYS A 296 -13.61 12.66 22.68
C LYS A 296 -14.92 12.99 21.95
N MET A 297 -15.75 12.00 21.61
CA MET A 297 -17.04 12.26 20.95
C MET A 297 -18.01 12.97 21.88
N ILE A 298 -18.01 12.64 23.19
CA ILE A 298 -18.79 13.39 24.18
C ILE A 298 -18.31 14.83 24.30
N GLU A 299 -17.01 15.04 24.42
CA GLU A 299 -16.41 16.39 24.56
C GLU A 299 -16.69 17.29 23.35
N ASN A 300 -16.92 16.70 22.17
CA ASN A 300 -17.23 17.43 20.93
C ASN A 300 -18.74 17.47 20.61
N ASP A 301 -19.62 17.16 21.57
CA ASP A 301 -21.09 17.13 21.41
C ASP A 301 -21.58 16.17 20.28
N ARG A 302 -20.81 15.12 20.00
CA ARG A 302 -21.11 14.09 18.99
C ARG A 302 -21.80 12.89 19.62
N PHE A 303 -22.94 13.13 20.27
CA PHE A 303 -23.67 12.11 21.04
C PHE A 303 -24.16 10.93 20.19
N ASP A 304 -24.48 11.18 18.92
CA ASP A 304 -24.82 10.15 17.93
C ASP A 304 -23.71 9.12 17.80
N ILE A 305 -22.48 9.57 17.59
CA ILE A 305 -21.30 8.70 17.47
C ILE A 305 -20.88 8.14 18.83
N ALA A 306 -20.96 8.93 19.90
CA ALA A 306 -20.66 8.44 21.24
C ALA A 306 -21.57 7.26 21.63
N SER A 307 -22.85 7.28 21.22
CA SER A 307 -23.79 6.18 21.47
C SER A 307 -23.52 4.91 20.63
N LEU A 308 -22.87 5.07 19.46
CA LEU A 308 -22.48 3.94 18.62
C LEU A 308 -21.40 3.09 19.27
N ILE A 309 -20.42 3.70 19.95
CA ILE A 309 -19.27 2.97 20.51
C ILE A 309 -19.72 1.90 21.53
N PRO A 310 -20.59 2.19 22.52
CA PRO A 310 -21.18 1.16 23.37
C PRO A 310 -21.94 0.08 22.62
N ALA A 311 -22.65 0.41 21.53
CA ALA A 311 -23.34 -0.59 20.73
C ALA A 311 -22.36 -1.56 20.06
N GLU A 312 -21.27 -1.04 19.49
CA GLU A 312 -20.20 -1.86 18.91
C GLU A 312 -19.47 -2.69 19.98
N LEU A 313 -19.31 -2.18 21.21
CA LEU A 313 -18.78 -2.96 22.34
C LEU A 313 -19.68 -4.13 22.74
N VAL A 314 -21.01 -4.00 22.60
CA VAL A 314 -21.94 -5.11 22.81
C VAL A 314 -21.69 -6.22 21.78
N ASP A 315 -21.54 -5.87 20.51
CA ASP A 315 -21.26 -6.84 19.45
C ASP A 315 -19.90 -7.56 19.66
N ILE A 316 -18.90 -6.82 20.14
CA ILE A 316 -17.61 -7.40 20.54
C ILE A 316 -17.80 -8.37 21.72
N GLY A 317 -18.58 -7.98 22.74
CA GLY A 317 -18.86 -8.83 23.90
C GLY A 317 -19.60 -10.12 23.53
N ILE A 318 -20.54 -10.07 22.59
CA ILE A 318 -21.20 -11.26 22.02
C ILE A 318 -20.16 -12.16 21.37
N THR A 319 -19.22 -11.60 20.61
CA THR A 319 -18.14 -12.38 19.97
C THR A 319 -17.23 -13.05 21.01
N CYS A 320 -16.89 -12.35 22.11
CA CYS A 320 -16.12 -12.95 23.21
C CYS A 320 -16.85 -14.13 23.85
N LEU A 321 -18.17 -14.01 24.07
CA LEU A 321 -19.02 -15.08 24.61
C LEU A 321 -19.04 -16.30 23.67
N ASP A 322 -19.21 -16.06 22.37
CA ASP A 322 -19.25 -17.13 21.36
C ASP A 322 -17.91 -17.88 21.26
N MET A 323 -16.80 -17.21 21.56
CA MET A 323 -15.45 -17.76 21.55
C MET A 323 -14.96 -18.26 22.92
N GLU A 324 -15.80 -18.19 23.96
CA GLU A 324 -15.47 -18.54 25.35
C GLU A 324 -14.21 -17.80 25.89
N ASP A 325 -13.97 -16.55 25.47
CA ASP A 325 -12.85 -15.73 25.94
C ASP A 325 -13.23 -14.93 27.20
N ASP A 326 -13.25 -15.62 28.34
CA ASP A 326 -13.58 -15.07 29.68
C ASP A 326 -12.58 -14.02 30.18
N THR A 327 -11.40 -13.91 29.58
CA THR A 327 -10.37 -12.97 30.06
C THR A 327 -10.64 -11.54 29.60
N ILE A 328 -11.39 -11.39 28.51
CA ILE A 328 -11.67 -10.12 27.84
C ILE A 328 -13.09 -9.62 28.14
N LEU A 329 -14.03 -10.56 28.32
CA LEU A 329 -15.40 -10.29 28.74
C LEU A 329 -15.45 -9.64 30.13
#